data_AF-A0A397IS09-F1
#
_entry.id   AF-A0A397IS09-F1
#
_cell.length_a   1.000
_cell.length_b   1.000
_cell.length_c   1.000
_cell.angle_alpha   90.00
_cell.angle_beta   90.00
_cell.angle_gamma   90.00
#
_symmetry.space_group_name_H-M   'P 1'
#
loop_
_entity.id
_entity.type
_entity.pdbx_description
1 polymer ?
#
loop_
_entity_poly.entity_id
_entity_poly.type
_entity_poly.pdbx_seq_one_letter_code
_entity_poly.pdbx_strand_id
1 'polypeptide(L)'
;MAIKYIVHLTSRHSQNRFYHISIISNQTTSHMENIHEEEMEEIEDIREDIEDTEDIHDIHENDIEDIEDIDEEVIFQTTTDKPLNIRKHYVDIMKNSIPVVLNDIRSERKKMEVQDLLDELVSRIDKSLSTISVPEIFVDYDKIQAQNQALEKSLNYELEYINQKETELEYISSLLKDDKKFLTKLKSDRKAVESRNKKLQQSKLHPLLKKEYKELVEIDDELIKQHLRSIKDPSSCLWNFKEDDEFCEIRDSINLHLQSIGKNTKPLDRLFDEIYDAEINLIEMMRKAGLKDKLDEKLCV
;
A
#
# COMPACT_ATOMS: atom_id res chain seq x y z
N MET A 1 95.58 -33.81 -21.21
CA MET A 1 94.18 -33.87 -21.68
C MET A 1 93.14 -33.81 -20.55
N ALA A 2 93.38 -34.38 -19.36
CA ALA A 2 92.39 -34.46 -18.29
C ALA A 2 91.87 -33.10 -17.75
N ILE A 3 92.73 -32.08 -17.65
CA ILE A 3 92.36 -30.77 -17.06
C ILE A 3 91.33 -30.02 -17.94
N LYS A 4 91.41 -30.12 -19.27
CA LYS A 4 90.44 -29.48 -20.18
C LYS A 4 89.04 -30.07 -20.04
N TYR A 5 88.92 -31.37 -19.73
CA TYR A 5 87.63 -32.04 -19.61
C TYR A 5 86.90 -31.65 -18.31
N ILE A 6 87.65 -31.48 -17.22
CA ILE A 6 87.10 -31.06 -15.92
C ILE A 6 86.58 -29.62 -15.99
N VAL A 7 87.30 -28.70 -16.63
CA VAL A 7 86.85 -27.31 -16.82
C VAL A 7 85.59 -27.24 -17.68
N HIS A 8 85.47 -28.11 -18.70
CA HIS A 8 84.28 -28.13 -19.56
C HIS A 8 83.05 -28.71 -18.85
N LEU A 9 83.24 -29.67 -17.93
CA LEU A 9 82.18 -30.24 -17.10
C LEU A 9 81.70 -29.25 -16.04
N THR A 10 82.60 -28.55 -15.36
CA THR A 10 82.21 -27.54 -14.35
C THR A 10 81.50 -26.34 -14.98
N SER A 11 81.92 -25.93 -16.19
CA SER A 11 81.25 -24.87 -16.97
C SER A 11 79.85 -25.27 -17.44
N ARG A 12 79.64 -26.52 -17.90
CA ARG A 12 78.30 -27.01 -18.23
C ARG A 12 77.40 -27.15 -17.00
N HIS A 13 77.98 -27.54 -15.87
CA HIS A 13 77.22 -27.71 -14.63
C HIS A 13 76.82 -26.36 -14.02
N SER A 14 77.66 -25.33 -14.14
CA SER A 14 77.29 -23.97 -13.74
C SER A 14 76.23 -23.38 -14.67
N GLN A 15 76.37 -23.54 -15.99
CA GLN A 15 75.35 -23.08 -16.95
C GLN A 15 73.99 -23.74 -16.70
N ASN A 16 73.92 -25.05 -16.47
CA ASN A 16 72.66 -25.73 -16.15
C ASN A 16 72.03 -25.24 -14.83
N ARG A 17 72.85 -24.93 -13.81
CA ARG A 17 72.32 -24.36 -12.56
C ARG A 17 71.77 -22.95 -12.77
N PHE A 18 72.41 -22.12 -13.59
CA PHE A 18 71.90 -20.79 -13.92
C PHE A 18 70.57 -20.87 -14.69
N TYR A 19 70.42 -21.79 -15.64
CA TYR A 19 69.15 -22.00 -16.34
C TYR A 19 68.02 -22.44 -15.39
N HIS A 20 68.28 -23.38 -14.48
CA HIS A 20 67.26 -23.81 -13.51
C HIS A 20 66.86 -22.71 -12.54
N ILE A 21 67.81 -21.90 -12.05
CA ILE A 21 67.51 -20.77 -11.16
C ILE A 21 66.69 -19.71 -11.90
N SER A 22 67.01 -19.43 -13.17
CA SER A 22 66.26 -18.45 -13.97
C SER A 22 64.82 -18.91 -14.26
N ILE A 23 64.60 -20.21 -14.51
CA ILE A 23 63.25 -20.76 -14.72
C ILE A 23 62.42 -20.68 -13.45
N ILE A 24 63.00 -21.02 -12.30
CA ILE A 24 62.31 -20.94 -11.01
C ILE A 24 61.98 -19.48 -10.67
N SER A 25 62.93 -18.56 -10.87
CA SER A 25 62.73 -17.13 -10.63
C SER A 25 61.58 -16.57 -11.48
N ASN A 26 61.53 -16.92 -12.76
CA ASN A 26 60.48 -16.46 -13.68
C ASN A 26 59.10 -17.06 -13.35
N GLN A 27 59.05 -18.31 -12.87
CA GLN A 27 57.81 -18.94 -12.40
C GLN A 27 57.31 -18.29 -11.11
N THR A 28 58.21 -17.87 -10.21
CA THR A 28 57.81 -17.18 -8.97
C THR A 28 57.35 -15.74 -9.21
N THR A 29 57.96 -15.00 -10.12
CA THR A 29 57.47 -13.65 -10.48
C THR A 29 56.12 -13.70 -11.17
N SER A 30 55.92 -14.62 -12.13
CA SER A 30 54.62 -14.80 -12.78
C SER A 30 53.53 -15.23 -11.78
N HIS A 31 53.86 -16.03 -10.78
CA HIS A 31 52.89 -16.41 -9.75
C HIS A 31 52.56 -15.26 -8.79
N MET A 32 53.53 -14.39 -8.47
CA MET A 32 53.28 -13.21 -7.64
C MET A 32 52.52 -12.10 -8.40
N GLU A 33 52.75 -11.94 -9.71
CA GLU A 33 51.97 -11.01 -10.54
C GLU A 33 50.48 -11.44 -10.61
N ASN A 34 50.20 -12.73 -10.79
CA ASN A 34 48.82 -13.23 -10.78
C ASN A 34 48.12 -13.08 -9.41
N ILE A 35 48.86 -13.24 -8.30
CA ILE A 35 48.29 -13.04 -6.95
C ILE A 35 47.98 -11.56 -6.71
N HIS A 36 48.84 -10.64 -7.19
CA HIS A 36 48.57 -9.21 -7.07
C HIS A 36 47.40 -8.75 -7.94
N GLU A 37 47.17 -9.37 -9.11
CA GLU A 37 46.03 -9.05 -9.97
C GLU A 37 44.70 -9.54 -9.36
N GLU A 38 44.67 -10.76 -8.79
CA GLU A 38 43.49 -11.27 -8.05
C GLU A 38 43.22 -10.48 -6.76
N GLU A 39 44.26 -10.07 -6.01
CA GLU A 39 44.07 -9.27 -4.78
C GLU A 39 43.61 -7.83 -5.09
N MET A 40 43.96 -7.26 -6.24
CA MET A 40 43.48 -5.94 -6.66
C MET A 40 42.03 -5.98 -7.14
N GLU A 41 41.62 -7.05 -7.84
CA GLU A 41 40.22 -7.24 -8.27
C GLU A 41 39.29 -7.45 -7.05
N GLU A 42 39.74 -8.20 -6.02
CA GLU A 42 38.98 -8.41 -4.78
C GLU A 42 38.87 -7.13 -3.91
N ILE A 43 39.80 -6.17 -4.03
CA ILE A 43 39.73 -4.87 -3.34
C ILE A 43 38.79 -3.89 -4.06
N GLU A 44 38.71 -3.95 -5.40
CA GLU A 44 37.82 -3.11 -6.20
C GLU A 44 36.34 -3.50 -5.97
N ASP A 45 36.04 -4.81 -5.91
CA ASP A 45 34.69 -5.33 -5.58
C ASP A 45 34.22 -4.93 -4.17
N ILE A 46 35.13 -4.92 -3.18
CA ILE A 46 34.80 -4.50 -1.81
C ILE A 46 34.55 -2.99 -1.73
N ARG A 47 35.17 -2.19 -2.61
CA ARG A 47 34.98 -0.74 -2.64
C ARG A 47 33.63 -0.35 -3.24
N GLU A 48 33.19 -1.07 -4.28
CA GLU A 48 31.86 -0.91 -4.88
C GLU A 48 30.75 -1.28 -3.87
N ASP A 49 30.94 -2.35 -3.09
CA ASP A 49 29.99 -2.77 -2.03
C ASP A 49 29.90 -1.77 -0.84
N ILE A 50 30.91 -0.90 -0.62
CA ILE A 50 30.89 0.10 0.46
C ILE A 50 30.17 1.39 0.03
N GLU A 51 30.37 1.85 -1.22
CA GLU A 51 29.68 3.05 -1.74
C GLU A 51 28.14 2.84 -1.80
N ASP A 52 27.65 1.61 -1.99
CA ASP A 52 26.23 1.28 -1.96
C ASP A 52 25.59 1.21 -0.55
N THR A 53 26.38 1.30 0.52
CA THR A 53 25.88 1.19 1.91
C THR A 53 25.78 2.51 2.67
N GLU A 54 26.35 3.61 2.17
CA GLU A 54 26.31 4.91 2.85
C GLU A 54 25.08 5.78 2.49
N ASP A 55 24.26 5.39 1.51
CA ASP A 55 23.16 6.22 0.98
C ASP A 55 21.75 5.93 1.58
N ILE A 56 21.61 5.12 2.64
CA ILE A 56 20.28 4.73 3.15
C ILE A 56 19.98 5.21 4.59
N HIS A 57 20.89 5.93 5.27
CA HIS A 57 20.69 6.21 6.70
C HIS A 57 20.14 7.58 7.12
N ASP A 58 19.83 8.49 6.20
CA ASP A 58 19.39 9.86 6.56
C ASP A 58 18.07 10.30 5.92
N ILE A 59 16.95 9.59 6.12
CA ILE A 59 15.63 10.23 5.97
C ILE A 59 14.62 9.67 6.98
N HIS A 60 14.04 10.59 7.75
CA HIS A 60 12.86 10.49 8.64
C HIS A 60 13.04 9.96 10.07
N GLU A 61 13.50 10.83 10.97
CA GLU A 61 13.12 10.71 12.39
C GLU A 61 12.87 12.05 13.12
N ASN A 62 12.68 13.16 12.41
CA ASN A 62 12.25 14.43 13.02
C ASN A 62 11.14 15.03 12.17
N ASP A 63 9.91 14.97 12.68
CA ASP A 63 8.80 15.93 12.47
C ASP A 63 7.47 15.35 13.03
N ILE A 64 7.49 14.86 14.27
CA ILE A 64 6.25 14.67 15.06
C ILE A 64 6.48 15.33 16.42
N GLU A 65 6.58 16.66 16.40
CA GLU A 65 6.40 17.49 17.59
C GLU A 65 5.01 18.16 17.49
N ASP A 66 4.25 18.00 18.57
CA ASP A 66 3.16 18.85 19.04
C ASP A 66 1.88 18.97 18.19
N ILE A 67 1.01 17.95 18.30
CA ILE A 67 -0.44 18.20 18.21
C ILE A 67 -0.93 18.43 19.65
N GLU A 68 -1.14 19.69 19.99
CA GLU A 68 -1.82 20.09 21.23
C GLU A 68 -3.19 19.40 21.33
N ASP A 69 -3.42 18.74 22.47
CA ASP A 69 -4.74 18.27 22.90
C ASP A 69 -5.71 19.46 22.97
N ILE A 70 -6.54 19.62 21.94
CA ILE A 70 -7.69 20.52 22.01
C ILE A 70 -8.82 19.72 22.66
N ASP A 71 -9.16 20.07 23.89
CA ASP A 71 -10.30 19.55 24.65
C ASP A 71 -11.56 19.45 23.77
N GLU A 72 -11.94 18.22 23.39
CA GLU A 72 -13.14 17.92 22.58
C GLU A 72 -14.46 18.28 23.30
N GLU A 73 -14.40 18.71 24.57
CA GLU A 73 -15.55 18.97 25.42
C GLU A 73 -16.18 20.37 25.26
N VAL A 74 -15.55 21.30 24.53
CA VAL A 74 -16.03 22.70 24.43
C VAL A 74 -16.91 22.95 23.19
N ILE A 75 -17.00 22.02 22.23
CA ILE A 75 -17.66 22.30 20.93
C ILE A 75 -19.14 21.89 20.88
N PHE A 76 -19.68 21.20 21.89
CA PHE A 76 -21.06 20.65 21.82
C PHE A 76 -22.18 21.48 22.45
N GLN A 77 -21.94 22.71 22.94
CA GLN A 77 -22.95 23.41 23.77
C GLN A 77 -23.59 24.69 23.25
N THR A 78 -23.31 25.17 22.04
CA THR A 78 -24.00 26.39 21.56
C THR A 78 -24.36 26.36 20.09
N THR A 79 -25.28 25.49 19.67
CA THR A 79 -26.18 25.77 18.52
C THR A 79 -27.36 24.79 18.47
N THR A 80 -27.94 24.47 19.63
CA THR A 80 -29.36 24.11 19.63
C THR A 80 -30.13 25.41 19.75
N ASP A 81 -30.53 26.00 18.62
CA ASP A 81 -31.81 26.69 18.51
C ASP A 81 -32.01 27.22 17.10
N LYS A 82 -33.22 26.97 16.60
CA LYS A 82 -33.93 27.50 15.42
C LYS A 82 -33.27 28.73 14.78
N PRO A 83 -33.33 28.88 13.43
CA PRO A 83 -32.70 29.99 12.73
C PRO A 83 -33.07 31.30 13.42
N LEU A 84 -32.10 31.84 14.17
CA LEU A 84 -32.31 33.01 14.99
C LEU A 84 -32.68 34.09 13.99
N ASN A 85 -33.86 34.69 14.15
CA ASN A 85 -34.17 35.87 13.36
C ASN A 85 -33.25 36.97 13.89
N ILE A 86 -32.06 37.09 13.28
CA ILE A 86 -30.95 37.94 13.71
C ILE A 86 -31.44 39.36 13.98
N ARG A 87 -32.41 39.84 13.19
CA ARG A 87 -33.09 41.12 13.39
C ARG A 87 -33.83 41.20 14.74
N LYS A 88 -34.62 40.19 15.11
CA LYS A 88 -35.30 40.16 16.42
C LYS A 88 -34.30 40.17 17.56
N HIS A 89 -33.21 39.41 17.43
CA HIS A 89 -32.17 39.35 18.44
C HIS A 89 -31.48 40.71 18.69
N TYR A 90 -31.10 41.44 17.63
CA TYR A 90 -30.53 42.77 17.77
C TYR A 90 -31.52 43.79 18.34
N VAL A 91 -32.79 43.75 17.92
CA VAL A 91 -33.84 44.63 18.48
C VAL A 91 -34.07 44.34 19.96
N ASP A 92 -34.03 43.08 20.38
CA ASP A 92 -34.21 42.68 21.77
C ASP A 92 -33.01 43.10 22.64
N ILE A 93 -31.77 42.97 22.14
CA ILE A 93 -30.57 43.49 22.83
C ILE A 93 -30.68 45.01 23.03
N MET A 94 -31.09 45.74 21.99
CA MET A 94 -31.26 47.19 22.08
C MET A 94 -32.35 47.59 23.07
N LYS A 95 -33.47 46.87 23.10
CA LYS A 95 -34.53 47.12 24.10
C LYS A 95 -34.08 46.82 25.53
N ASN A 96 -33.27 45.78 25.72
CA ASN A 96 -32.76 45.40 27.03
C ASN A 96 -31.67 46.35 27.55
N SER A 97 -31.03 47.15 26.69
CA SER A 97 -30.04 48.16 27.09
C SER A 97 -30.65 49.53 27.44
N ILE A 98 -31.89 49.82 27.02
CA ILE A 98 -32.61 51.07 27.34
C ILE A 98 -32.72 51.31 28.86
N PRO A 99 -33.11 50.34 29.70
CA PRO A 99 -33.20 50.55 31.14
C PRO A 99 -31.87 50.96 31.80
N VAL A 100 -30.74 50.48 31.26
CA VAL A 100 -29.39 50.80 31.78
C VAL A 100 -29.10 52.28 31.57
N VAL A 101 -29.39 52.82 30.38
CA VAL A 101 -29.19 54.23 30.05
C VAL A 101 -30.15 55.14 30.82
N LEU A 102 -31.39 54.68 31.03
CA LEU A 102 -32.41 55.45 31.75
C LEU A 102 -32.21 55.50 33.27
N ASN A 103 -31.41 54.60 33.85
CA ASN A 103 -31.11 54.57 35.28
C ASN A 103 -30.18 55.71 35.73
N ASP A 104 -29.34 56.24 34.83
CA ASP A 104 -28.42 57.34 35.13
C ASP A 104 -29.08 58.73 35.14
N ILE A 105 -30.34 58.82 34.67
CA ILE A 105 -31.10 60.07 34.56
C ILE A 105 -31.98 60.26 35.80
N ARG A 106 -31.61 61.24 36.64
CA ARG A 106 -32.33 61.53 37.90
C ARG A 106 -33.70 62.22 37.75
N SER A 107 -34.00 62.81 36.58
CA SER A 107 -35.25 63.56 36.36
C SER A 107 -36.23 62.76 35.52
N GLU A 108 -37.44 62.52 36.04
CA GLU A 108 -38.48 61.72 35.36
C GLU A 108 -38.91 62.31 34.02
N ARG A 109 -38.99 63.65 33.89
CA ARG A 109 -39.33 64.29 32.61
C ARG A 109 -38.26 64.05 31.56
N LYS A 110 -36.98 64.18 31.95
CA LYS A 110 -35.85 63.91 31.04
C LYS A 110 -35.75 62.41 30.72
N LYS A 111 -36.12 61.54 31.67
CA LYS A 111 -36.18 60.09 31.46
C LYS A 111 -37.22 59.74 30.39
N MET A 112 -38.39 60.38 30.43
CA MET A 112 -39.44 60.21 29.42
C MET A 112 -39.01 60.74 28.05
N GLU A 113 -38.43 61.94 27.98
CA GLU A 113 -37.92 62.50 26.71
C GLU A 113 -36.81 61.64 26.08
N VAL A 114 -35.89 61.12 26.89
CA VAL A 114 -34.83 60.22 26.41
C VAL A 114 -35.38 58.86 26.02
N GLN A 115 -36.38 58.35 26.74
CA GLN A 115 -37.07 57.11 26.38
C GLN A 115 -37.77 57.23 25.03
N ASP A 116 -38.49 58.33 24.78
CA ASP A 116 -39.15 58.58 23.49
C ASP A 116 -38.15 58.64 22.33
N LEU A 117 -37.00 59.29 22.53
CA LEU A 117 -35.93 59.37 21.54
C LEU A 117 -35.26 58.00 21.28
N LEU A 118 -35.07 57.20 22.33
CA LEU A 118 -34.51 55.85 22.22
C LEU A 118 -35.48 54.91 21.50
N ASP A 119 -36.77 54.99 21.82
CA ASP A 119 -37.81 54.19 21.16
C ASP A 119 -37.96 54.59 19.68
N GLU A 120 -37.85 55.89 19.35
CA GLU A 120 -37.80 56.36 17.97
C GLU A 120 -36.54 55.83 17.24
N LEU A 121 -35.39 55.85 17.90
CA LEU A 121 -34.14 55.32 17.34
C LEU A 121 -34.25 53.81 17.07
N VAL A 122 -34.77 53.03 18.01
CA VAL A 122 -35.00 51.59 17.84
C VAL A 122 -35.98 51.34 16.69
N SER A 123 -37.04 52.15 16.56
CA SER A 123 -37.99 52.08 15.45
C SER A 123 -37.33 52.41 14.09
N ARG A 124 -36.44 53.40 14.04
CA ARG A 124 -35.67 53.75 12.83
C ARG A 124 -34.67 52.65 12.46
N ILE A 125 -33.99 52.07 13.44
CA ILE A 125 -33.06 50.96 13.24
C ILE A 125 -33.83 49.74 12.73
N ASP A 126 -34.96 49.37 13.34
CA ASP A 126 -35.79 48.26 12.89
C ASP A 126 -36.32 48.45 11.46
N LYS A 127 -36.73 49.68 11.10
CA LYS A 127 -37.10 50.03 9.71
C LYS A 127 -35.91 49.92 8.77
N SER A 128 -34.73 50.41 9.15
CA SER A 128 -33.52 50.33 8.32
C SER A 128 -33.06 48.89 8.10
N LEU A 129 -33.12 48.05 9.14
CA LEU A 129 -32.85 46.62 9.07
C LEU A 129 -33.89 45.87 8.23
N SER A 130 -35.14 46.35 8.17
CA SER A 130 -36.18 45.77 7.31
C SER A 130 -35.97 46.05 5.81
N THR A 131 -35.31 47.16 5.48
CA THR A 131 -34.98 47.55 4.10
C THR A 131 -33.68 46.94 3.58
N ILE A 132 -32.83 46.43 4.47
CA ILE A 132 -31.63 45.69 4.07
C ILE A 132 -32.06 44.26 3.73
N SER A 133 -32.23 43.96 2.43
CA SER A 133 -32.37 42.59 1.98
C SER A 133 -31.03 41.88 2.16
N VAL A 134 -30.86 41.18 3.28
CA VAL A 134 -29.79 40.20 3.42
C VAL A 134 -30.10 39.09 2.40
N PRO A 135 -29.18 38.74 1.49
CA PRO A 135 -29.38 37.60 0.61
C PRO A 135 -29.64 36.37 1.48
N GLU A 136 -30.81 35.74 1.32
CA GLU A 136 -31.06 34.43 1.90
C GLU A 136 -30.13 33.45 1.19
N ILE A 137 -28.96 33.22 1.77
CA ILE A 137 -28.12 32.10 1.34
C ILE A 137 -28.90 30.86 1.80
N PHE A 138 -29.68 30.28 0.89
CA PHE A 138 -30.30 28.97 1.07
C PHE A 138 -29.19 27.93 1.07
N VAL A 139 -28.47 27.87 2.19
CA VAL A 139 -27.59 26.77 2.50
C VAL A 139 -28.49 25.64 2.96
N ASP A 140 -28.60 24.62 2.13
CA ASP A 140 -29.27 23.38 2.50
C ASP A 140 -28.35 22.64 3.49
N TYR A 141 -28.50 22.98 4.77
CA TYR A 141 -27.69 22.45 5.86
C TYR A 141 -27.78 20.93 5.94
N ASP A 142 -28.95 20.34 5.64
CA ASP A 142 -29.15 18.90 5.64
C ASP A 142 -28.32 18.24 4.53
N LYS A 143 -28.26 18.87 3.35
CA LYS A 143 -27.42 18.40 2.25
C LYS A 143 -25.93 18.51 2.54
N ILE A 144 -25.49 19.60 3.17
CA ILE A 144 -24.08 19.77 3.58
C ILE A 144 -23.72 18.77 4.68
N GLN A 145 -24.62 18.55 5.64
CA GLN A 145 -24.40 17.57 6.70
C GLN A 145 -24.32 16.14 6.14
N ALA A 146 -25.19 15.79 5.19
CA ALA A 146 -25.12 14.49 4.51
C ALA A 146 -23.82 14.33 3.72
N GLN A 147 -23.33 15.39 3.08
CA GLN A 147 -22.05 15.38 2.37
C GLN A 147 -20.87 15.22 3.33
N ASN A 148 -20.87 15.94 4.46
CA ASN A 148 -19.83 15.81 5.49
C ASN A 148 -19.81 14.39 6.07
N GLN A 149 -20.97 13.81 6.40
CA GLN A 149 -21.03 12.42 6.88
C GLN A 149 -20.55 11.41 5.84
N ALA A 150 -20.81 11.66 4.55
CA ALA A 150 -20.29 10.80 3.48
C ALA A 150 -18.77 10.91 3.35
N LEU A 151 -18.23 12.12 3.47
CA LEU A 151 -16.79 12.36 3.47
C LEU A 151 -16.10 11.75 4.68
N GLU A 152 -16.67 11.88 5.88
CA GLU A 152 -16.17 11.26 7.11
C GLU A 152 -16.13 9.73 7.00
N LYS A 153 -17.19 9.12 6.46
CA LYS A 153 -17.21 7.67 6.20
C LYS A 153 -16.15 7.25 5.20
N SER A 154 -15.98 8.01 4.12
CA SER A 154 -14.96 7.75 3.12
C SER A 154 -13.56 7.87 3.72
N LEU A 155 -13.32 8.89 4.55
CA LEU A 155 -12.05 9.10 5.22
C LEU A 155 -11.73 7.94 6.16
N ASN A 156 -12.69 7.51 6.97
CA ASN A 156 -12.50 6.37 7.88
C ASN A 156 -12.17 5.08 7.12
N TYR A 157 -12.83 4.83 5.99
CA TYR A 157 -12.51 3.69 5.14
C TYR A 157 -11.08 3.76 4.57
N GLU A 158 -10.67 4.93 4.06
CA GLU A 158 -9.32 5.12 3.53
C GLU A 158 -8.25 4.98 4.63
N LEU A 159 -8.53 5.48 5.84
CA LEU A 159 -7.63 5.31 6.98
C LEU A 159 -7.48 3.84 7.40
N GLU A 160 -8.58 3.09 7.42
CA GLU A 160 -8.55 1.64 7.71
C GLU A 160 -7.77 0.89 6.63
N TYR A 161 -7.97 1.25 5.35
CA TYR A 161 -7.23 0.68 4.23
C TYR A 161 -5.72 0.99 4.30
N ILE A 162 -5.35 2.23 4.66
CA ILE A 162 -3.95 2.61 4.86
C ILE A 162 -3.34 1.78 5.98
N ASN A 163 -4.00 1.66 7.13
CA ASN A 163 -3.51 0.86 8.26
C ASN A 163 -3.32 -0.62 7.86
N GLN A 164 -4.27 -1.20 7.12
CA GLN A 164 -4.11 -2.54 6.58
C GLN A 164 -2.86 -2.66 5.70
N LYS A 165 -2.59 -1.67 4.84
CA LYS A 165 -1.41 -1.65 3.98
C LYS A 165 -0.10 -1.46 4.75
N GLU A 166 -0.11 -0.65 5.80
CA GLU A 166 1.03 -0.47 6.69
C GLU A 166 1.39 -1.77 7.41
N THR A 167 0.40 -2.50 7.94
CA THR A 167 0.65 -3.81 8.56
C THR A 167 1.19 -4.85 7.57
N GLU A 168 0.70 -4.84 6.33
CA GLU A 168 1.20 -5.70 5.25
C GLU A 168 2.67 -5.36 4.90
N LEU A 169 2.99 -4.06 4.82
CA LEU A 169 4.37 -3.59 4.58
C LEU A 169 5.31 -3.96 5.72
N GLU A 170 4.87 -3.83 6.98
CA GLU A 170 5.66 -4.21 8.14
C GLU A 170 5.95 -5.72 8.14
N TYR A 171 4.95 -6.54 7.82
CA TYR A 171 5.11 -7.99 7.67
C TYR A 171 6.14 -8.33 6.57
N ILE A 172 6.00 -7.75 5.38
CA ILE A 172 6.93 -7.97 4.26
C ILE A 172 8.34 -7.49 4.62
N SER A 173 8.47 -6.35 5.29
CA SER A 173 9.75 -5.81 5.75
C SER A 173 10.42 -6.74 6.76
N SER A 174 9.67 -7.31 7.70
CA SER A 174 10.18 -8.32 8.63
C SER A 174 10.66 -9.56 7.89
N LEU A 175 9.87 -10.07 6.95
CA LEU A 175 10.23 -11.24 6.15
C LEU A 175 11.52 -11.00 5.35
N LEU A 176 11.65 -9.82 4.74
CA LEU A 176 12.84 -9.41 4.00
C LEU A 176 14.07 -9.28 4.90
N LYS A 177 13.92 -8.79 6.14
CA LYS A 177 15.01 -8.77 7.13
C LYS A 177 15.48 -10.18 7.46
N ASP A 178 14.57 -11.12 7.62
CA ASP A 178 14.91 -12.51 7.93
C ASP A 178 15.56 -13.23 6.73
N ASP A 179 15.07 -13.00 5.51
CA ASP A 179 15.69 -13.51 4.29
C ASP A 179 17.11 -12.94 4.10
N LYS A 180 17.32 -11.65 4.39
CA LYS A 180 18.66 -11.04 4.38
C LYS A 180 19.59 -11.71 5.40
N LYS A 181 19.13 -11.98 6.63
CA LYS A 181 19.92 -12.71 7.63
C LYS A 181 20.23 -14.13 7.19
N PHE A 182 19.28 -14.81 6.55
CA PHE A 182 19.49 -16.16 6.04
C PHE A 182 20.53 -16.15 4.92
N LEU A 183 20.46 -15.19 4.01
CA LEU A 183 21.39 -15.02 2.90
C LEU A 183 22.81 -14.69 3.38
N THR A 184 22.96 -13.80 4.37
CA THR A 184 24.29 -13.50 4.95
C THR A 184 24.90 -14.72 5.62
N LYS A 185 24.10 -15.50 6.35
CA LYS A 185 24.54 -16.78 6.94
C LYS A 185 24.99 -17.76 5.87
N LEU A 186 24.23 -17.91 4.79
CA LEU A 186 24.58 -18.81 3.68
C LEU A 186 25.86 -18.35 2.97
N LYS A 187 26.04 -17.03 2.77
CA LYS A 187 27.30 -16.45 2.27
C LYS A 187 28.47 -16.76 3.20
N SER A 188 28.31 -16.62 4.52
CA SER A 188 29.38 -16.94 5.48
C SER A 188 29.72 -18.43 5.51
N ASP A 189 28.72 -19.30 5.43
CA ASP A 189 28.90 -20.76 5.40
C ASP A 189 29.62 -21.18 4.12
N ARG A 190 29.25 -20.60 2.97
CA ARG A 190 29.95 -20.79 1.70
C ARG A 190 31.42 -20.37 1.79
N LYS A 191 31.71 -19.16 2.30
CA LYS A 191 33.09 -18.67 2.49
C LYS A 191 33.89 -19.58 3.42
N ALA A 192 33.27 -20.11 4.48
CA ALA A 192 33.91 -21.04 5.41
C ALA A 192 34.26 -22.39 4.73
N VAL A 193 33.35 -22.93 3.92
CA VAL A 193 33.57 -24.15 3.12
C VAL A 193 34.68 -23.93 2.09
N GLU A 194 34.64 -22.83 1.34
CA GLU A 194 35.67 -22.49 0.34
C GLU A 194 37.04 -22.32 1.02
N SER A 195 37.11 -21.62 2.16
CA SER A 195 38.34 -21.45 2.94
C SER A 195 38.88 -22.79 3.47
N ARG A 196 38.00 -23.68 3.92
CA ARG A 196 38.38 -25.04 4.33
C ARG A 196 38.91 -25.84 3.15
N ASN A 197 38.26 -25.76 1.99
CA ASN A 197 38.69 -26.43 0.76
C ASN A 197 40.05 -25.91 0.29
N LYS A 198 40.28 -24.59 0.28
CA LYS A 198 41.58 -23.98 -0.02
C LYS A 198 42.68 -24.49 0.93
N LYS A 199 42.43 -24.51 2.24
CA LYS A 199 43.39 -25.04 3.25
C LYS A 199 43.69 -26.53 3.03
N LEU A 200 42.67 -27.34 2.71
CA LEU A 200 42.84 -28.76 2.42
C LEU A 200 43.67 -28.97 1.15
N GLN A 201 43.43 -28.20 0.09
CA GLN A 201 44.20 -28.27 -1.16
C GLN A 201 45.67 -27.84 -0.97
N GLN A 202 45.94 -26.85 -0.11
CA GLN A 202 47.29 -26.39 0.23
C GLN A 202 48.04 -27.35 1.15
N SER A 203 47.33 -28.06 2.04
CA SER A 203 47.93 -29.15 2.80
C SER A 203 48.36 -30.25 1.80
N LYS A 204 49.61 -30.71 1.89
CA LYS A 204 50.19 -31.70 0.97
C LYS A 204 49.59 -33.10 1.21
N LEU A 205 48.28 -33.23 1.03
CA LEU A 205 47.53 -34.47 1.16
C LEU A 205 47.93 -35.45 0.06
N HIS A 206 47.85 -36.73 0.42
CA HIS A 206 48.20 -37.83 -0.46
C HIS A 206 47.33 -37.79 -1.74
N PRO A 207 47.86 -38.09 -2.94
CA PRO A 207 47.12 -37.98 -4.22
C PRO A 207 45.80 -38.76 -4.29
N LEU A 208 45.65 -39.80 -3.47
CA LEU A 208 44.40 -40.58 -3.33
C LEU A 208 43.30 -39.79 -2.61
N LEU A 209 43.65 -39.02 -1.58
CA LEU A 209 42.73 -38.10 -0.89
C LEU A 209 42.40 -36.88 -1.77
N LYS A 210 43.36 -36.45 -2.60
CA LYS A 210 43.10 -35.37 -3.58
C LYS A 210 42.03 -35.73 -4.62
N LYS A 211 41.75 -37.00 -4.88
CA LYS A 211 40.69 -37.42 -5.83
C LYS A 211 39.29 -37.28 -5.22
N GLU A 212 39.12 -37.61 -3.94
CA GLU A 212 37.86 -37.43 -3.20
C GLU A 212 37.49 -35.95 -3.01
N TYR A 213 38.44 -35.01 -3.13
CA TYR A 213 38.20 -33.56 -3.09
C TYR A 213 38.20 -32.87 -4.47
N LYS A 214 38.49 -33.60 -5.55
CA LYS A 214 38.44 -33.09 -6.93
C LYS A 214 37.14 -33.42 -7.63
N GLU A 215 36.44 -34.47 -7.16
CA GLU A 215 35.00 -34.30 -6.99
C GLU A 215 34.85 -33.09 -6.10
N LEU A 216 34.44 -31.97 -6.69
CA LEU A 216 33.75 -30.97 -5.91
C LEU A 216 32.78 -31.74 -5.01
N VAL A 217 32.49 -31.23 -3.82
CA VAL A 217 31.15 -31.50 -3.31
C VAL A 217 30.24 -30.89 -4.38
N GLU A 218 29.92 -31.68 -5.42
CA GLU A 218 28.72 -31.51 -6.20
C GLU A 218 27.70 -31.44 -5.10
N ILE A 219 27.26 -30.22 -4.83
CA ILE A 219 26.13 -30.00 -3.97
C ILE A 219 25.11 -30.88 -4.62
N ASP A 220 24.80 -32.00 -3.98
CA ASP A 220 24.14 -33.10 -4.66
C ASP A 220 22.88 -32.51 -5.27
N ASP A 221 22.87 -32.40 -6.59
CA ASP A 221 21.80 -31.73 -7.30
C ASP A 221 20.50 -32.47 -6.99
N GLU A 222 20.56 -33.77 -6.67
CA GLU A 222 19.45 -34.51 -6.12
C GLU A 222 19.06 -34.01 -4.73
N LEU A 223 19.99 -33.76 -3.80
CA LEU A 223 19.71 -33.28 -2.45
C LEU A 223 19.19 -31.82 -2.42
N ILE A 224 19.72 -30.94 -3.28
CA ILE A 224 19.15 -29.60 -3.53
C ILE A 224 17.78 -29.76 -4.18
N LYS A 225 17.64 -30.61 -5.21
CA LYS A 225 16.33 -30.88 -5.85
C LYS A 225 15.37 -31.57 -4.87
N GLN A 226 15.82 -32.27 -3.85
CA GLN A 226 14.99 -32.93 -2.85
C GLN A 226 14.50 -31.89 -1.84
N HIS A 227 15.35 -30.96 -1.41
CA HIS A 227 14.95 -29.78 -0.63
C HIS A 227 14.00 -28.86 -1.43
N LEU A 228 14.29 -28.61 -2.71
CA LEU A 228 13.42 -27.82 -3.60
C LEU A 228 12.14 -28.58 -4.00
N ARG A 229 12.15 -29.92 -4.08
CA ARG A 229 10.93 -30.73 -4.29
C ARG A 229 10.06 -30.78 -3.04
N SER A 230 10.63 -30.70 -1.85
CA SER A 230 9.87 -30.52 -0.60
C SER A 230 9.10 -29.19 -0.58
N ILE A 231 9.58 -28.17 -1.30
CA ILE A 231 8.88 -26.90 -1.54
C ILE A 231 7.84 -27.04 -2.68
N LYS A 232 7.99 -28.06 -3.53
CA LYS A 232 7.17 -28.33 -4.73
C LYS A 232 6.08 -29.38 -4.52
N ASP A 233 5.91 -29.88 -3.30
CA ASP A 233 4.69 -30.60 -2.94
C ASP A 233 3.51 -29.62 -3.08
N PRO A 234 2.50 -29.90 -3.90
CA PRO A 234 1.34 -29.02 -4.06
C PRO A 234 0.54 -28.87 -2.75
N SER A 235 0.79 -29.75 -1.78
CA SER A 235 0.31 -29.68 -0.40
C SER A 235 1.08 -28.68 0.49
N SER A 236 2.24 -28.19 0.04
CA SER A 236 3.06 -27.17 0.73
C SER A 236 3.01 -25.81 0.02
N CYS A 237 2.24 -25.67 -1.05
CA CYS A 237 1.77 -24.36 -1.47
C CYS A 237 0.86 -23.81 -0.36
N LEU A 238 1.21 -22.65 0.17
CA LEU A 238 0.46 -21.87 1.16
C LEU A 238 -1.01 -21.55 0.76
N TRP A 239 -1.41 -21.92 -0.46
CA TRP A 239 -2.69 -21.63 -1.10
C TRP A 239 -3.32 -22.91 -1.62
N ASN A 240 -3.93 -23.70 -0.72
CA ASN A 240 -4.68 -24.88 -1.11
C ASN A 240 -6.13 -24.48 -1.42
N PHE A 241 -6.41 -24.04 -2.65
CA PHE A 241 -7.72 -23.53 -3.11
C PHE A 241 -8.94 -24.45 -2.82
N LYS A 242 -8.72 -25.73 -2.49
CA LYS A 242 -9.79 -26.68 -2.14
C LYS A 242 -10.09 -26.73 -0.64
N GLU A 243 -9.19 -26.23 0.19
CA GLU A 243 -9.27 -26.20 1.66
C GLU A 243 -9.32 -24.77 2.20
N ASP A 244 -9.29 -23.77 1.32
CA ASP A 244 -9.43 -22.36 1.68
C ASP A 244 -10.91 -22.05 1.98
N ASP A 245 -11.22 -21.96 3.27
CA ASP A 245 -12.57 -21.74 3.79
C ASP A 245 -13.20 -20.46 3.21
N GLU A 246 -12.42 -19.39 3.01
CA GLU A 246 -12.91 -18.13 2.43
C GLU A 246 -13.35 -18.32 0.98
N PHE A 247 -12.62 -19.12 0.20
CA PHE A 247 -12.97 -19.40 -1.19
C PHE A 247 -14.21 -20.30 -1.29
N CYS A 248 -14.37 -21.24 -0.36
CA CYS A 248 -15.57 -22.05 -0.24
C CYS A 248 -16.81 -21.20 0.11
N GLU A 249 -16.69 -20.26 1.04
CA GLU A 249 -17.77 -19.33 1.40
C GLU A 249 -18.16 -18.44 0.22
N ILE A 250 -17.19 -17.90 -0.52
CA ILE A 250 -17.45 -17.08 -1.71
C ILE A 250 -18.17 -17.91 -2.78
N ARG A 251 -17.71 -19.13 -3.06
CA ARG A 251 -18.36 -20.03 -4.03
C ARG A 251 -19.80 -20.33 -3.65
N ASP A 252 -20.04 -20.60 -2.37
CA ASP A 252 -21.36 -20.94 -1.87
C ASP A 252 -22.29 -19.72 -1.89
N SER A 253 -21.76 -18.53 -1.56
CA SER A 253 -22.46 -17.23 -1.70
C SER A 253 -22.86 -16.93 -3.14
N ILE A 254 -21.94 -17.09 -4.09
CA ILE A 254 -22.20 -16.91 -5.53
C ILE A 254 -23.28 -17.87 -6.01
N ASN A 255 -23.19 -19.15 -5.64
CA ASN A 255 -24.21 -20.15 -5.98
C ASN A 255 -25.58 -19.79 -5.41
N LEU A 256 -25.63 -19.31 -4.16
CA LEU A 256 -26.87 -18.88 -3.52
C LEU A 256 -27.46 -17.65 -4.23
N HIS A 257 -26.62 -16.70 -4.65
CA HIS A 257 -27.04 -15.52 -5.38
C HIS A 257 -27.56 -15.87 -6.78
N LEU A 258 -26.87 -16.74 -7.52
CA LEU A 258 -27.33 -17.25 -8.82
C LEU A 258 -28.65 -18.00 -8.72
N GLN A 259 -28.84 -18.81 -7.67
CA GLN A 259 -30.12 -19.46 -7.40
C GLN A 259 -31.23 -18.45 -7.05
N SER A 260 -30.89 -17.37 -6.34
CA SER A 260 -31.83 -16.29 -6.03
C SER A 260 -32.27 -15.54 -7.28
N ILE A 261 -31.32 -15.18 -8.16
CA ILE A 261 -31.62 -14.60 -9.48
C ILE A 261 -32.50 -15.55 -10.28
N GLY A 262 -32.14 -16.83 -10.37
CA GLY A 262 -32.93 -17.84 -11.07
C GLY A 262 -34.32 -18.08 -10.45
N LYS A 263 -34.56 -17.73 -9.17
CA LYS A 263 -35.89 -17.74 -8.56
C LYS A 263 -36.67 -16.47 -8.89
N ASN A 264 -35.99 -15.32 -8.93
CA ASN A 264 -36.58 -14.01 -9.23
C ASN A 264 -36.89 -13.82 -10.72
N THR A 265 -36.29 -14.60 -11.61
CA THR A 265 -36.61 -14.59 -13.05
C THR A 265 -37.76 -15.53 -13.43
N LYS A 266 -38.14 -16.51 -12.58
CA LYS A 266 -39.29 -17.40 -12.86
C LYS A 266 -40.64 -16.68 -13.02
N PRO A 267 -40.95 -15.60 -12.27
CA PRO A 267 -42.14 -14.80 -12.51
C PRO A 267 -42.14 -14.10 -13.87
N LEU A 268 -40.97 -13.77 -14.43
CA LEU A 268 -40.87 -13.24 -15.80
C LEU A 268 -41.29 -14.28 -16.84
N ASP A 269 -40.88 -15.54 -16.66
CA ASP A 269 -41.32 -16.64 -17.54
C ASP A 269 -42.86 -16.79 -17.51
N ARG A 270 -43.49 -16.70 -16.33
CA ARG A 270 -44.96 -16.72 -16.20
C ARG A 270 -45.62 -15.52 -16.85
N LEU A 271 -45.02 -14.34 -16.77
CA LEU A 271 -45.53 -13.14 -17.43
C LEU A 271 -45.48 -13.29 -18.96
N PHE A 272 -44.44 -13.94 -19.50
CA PHE A 272 -44.38 -14.27 -20.92
C PHE A 272 -45.51 -15.21 -21.34
N ASP A 273 -45.78 -16.25 -20.55
CA ASP A 273 -46.91 -17.16 -20.79
C ASP A 273 -48.27 -16.42 -20.75
N GLU A 274 -48.46 -15.54 -19.76
CA GLU A 274 -49.69 -14.73 -19.63
C GLU A 274 -49.87 -13.73 -20.78
N ILE A 275 -48.78 -13.11 -21.26
CA ILE A 275 -48.81 -12.23 -22.43
C ILE A 275 -49.17 -13.02 -23.68
N TYR A 276 -48.59 -14.21 -23.84
CA TYR A 276 -48.87 -15.09 -24.97
C TYR A 276 -50.34 -15.55 -24.97
N ASP A 277 -50.87 -15.92 -23.81
CA ASP A 277 -52.28 -16.27 -23.64
C ASP A 277 -53.20 -15.06 -23.91
N ALA A 278 -52.82 -13.87 -23.46
CA ALA A 278 -53.56 -12.64 -23.75
C ALA A 278 -53.57 -12.31 -25.25
N GLU A 279 -52.45 -12.51 -25.94
CA GLU A 279 -52.33 -12.36 -27.40
C GLU A 279 -53.25 -13.34 -28.13
N ILE A 280 -53.24 -14.62 -27.75
CA ILE A 280 -54.14 -15.64 -28.34
C ILE A 280 -55.60 -15.25 -28.13
N ASN A 281 -55.96 -14.88 -26.90
CA ASN A 281 -57.33 -14.47 -26.57
C ASN A 281 -57.76 -13.22 -27.34
N LEU A 282 -56.88 -12.24 -27.50
CA LEU A 282 -57.12 -11.05 -28.31
C LEU A 282 -57.36 -11.41 -29.77
N ILE A 283 -56.52 -12.26 -30.37
CA ILE A 283 -56.68 -12.76 -31.73
C ILE A 283 -58.02 -13.52 -31.89
N GLU A 284 -58.41 -14.30 -30.89
CA GLU A 284 -59.69 -15.04 -30.91
C GLU A 284 -60.90 -14.09 -30.80
N MET A 285 -60.85 -13.07 -29.95
CA MET A 285 -61.89 -12.03 -29.86
C MET A 285 -62.01 -11.25 -31.18
N MET A 286 -60.88 -10.88 -31.79
CA MET A 286 -60.85 -10.19 -33.08
C MET A 286 -61.43 -11.06 -34.20
N ARG A 287 -61.21 -12.38 -34.15
CA ARG A 287 -61.84 -13.35 -35.06
C ARG A 287 -63.35 -13.40 -34.88
N LYS A 288 -63.83 -13.48 -33.64
CA LYS A 288 -65.27 -13.49 -33.32
C LYS A 288 -65.96 -12.19 -33.73
N ALA A 289 -65.24 -11.07 -33.71
CA ALA A 289 -65.74 -9.76 -34.13
C ALA A 289 -65.64 -9.51 -35.65
N GLY A 290 -65.16 -10.47 -36.45
CA GLY A 290 -65.00 -10.32 -37.91
C GLY A 290 -63.93 -9.29 -38.32
N LEU A 291 -63.01 -8.96 -37.42
CA LEU A 291 -61.93 -7.99 -37.62
C LEU A 291 -60.60 -8.66 -37.99
N LYS A 292 -60.51 -9.99 -37.89
CA LYS A 292 -59.28 -10.74 -38.15
C LYS A 292 -58.78 -10.57 -39.59
N ASP A 293 -59.67 -10.66 -40.57
CA ASP A 293 -59.30 -10.56 -41.99
C ASP A 293 -58.70 -9.19 -42.35
N LYS A 294 -59.10 -8.11 -41.66
CA LYS A 294 -58.55 -6.75 -41.84
C LYS A 294 -57.20 -6.54 -41.15
N LEU A 295 -56.86 -7.38 -40.17
CA LEU A 295 -55.58 -7.33 -39.47
C LEU A 295 -54.52 -8.12 -40.25
N ASP A 296 -54.88 -9.29 -40.76
CA ASP A 296 -54.01 -10.13 -41.60
C ASP A 296 -53.63 -9.37 -42.90
N GLU A 297 -54.56 -8.58 -43.46
CA GLU A 297 -54.31 -7.71 -44.62
C GLU A 297 -53.36 -6.52 -44.32
N LYS A 298 -53.25 -6.09 -43.05
CA LYS A 298 -52.34 -5.03 -42.59
C LYS A 298 -50.99 -5.54 -42.09
N LEU A 299 -50.89 -6.80 -41.66
CA LEU A 299 -49.66 -7.45 -41.21
C LEU A 299 -48.87 -8.13 -42.33
N CYS A 300 -49.44 -8.26 -43.54
CA CYS A 300 -48.76 -8.78 -44.74
C CYS A 300 -48.00 -7.71 -45.56
N VAL A 301 -47.46 -6.67 -44.93
CA VAL A 301 -46.48 -5.74 -45.52
C VAL A 301 -45.17 -5.86 -44.75
#